data_AF-A0AAE0VRR4-F1
#
_entry.id   AF-A0AAE0VRR4-F1
#
_cell.length_a   1.000
_cell.length_b   1.000
_cell.length_c   1.000
_cell.angle_alpha   90.00
_cell.angle_beta   90.00
_cell.angle_gamma   90.00
#
_symmetry.space_group_name_H-M   'P 1'
#
loop_
_entity.id
_entity.type
_entity.pdbx_description
1 polymer ?
#
loop_
_entity_poly.entity_id
_entity_poly.type
_entity_poly.pdbx_seq_one_letter_code
_entity_poly.pdbx_strand_id
1 'polypeptide(L)'
;MTGKEKSTFGLAMRILNRTEKPEPTTWESRKRTDFHTQSGTDGGSIEHMIHLANRLGANPWFNLPHAADDNYVRHFASLVKSTLRPDLKVYVEYSNEAWNGIFRQTAYCKEQGMKLHLDILDWKAGMIFYGKRGAEIADIWNGVFGANKDQVIPVFAWQTGYRDYYRQAVEALGQNLHKFKAFAITGYIECQSIAGTHKVQMVQMSMAEIQQFCMNDIPNYESDFKYYMDLALSHGVKLLMYEGGPGIVESGAIEHGVSNNDVTAKAIAFNHDPLMEPVVHDVLVLWDRTVARNASNGFPGGLFNYFSYTGKPSKYGSWGMLEYTGQDPETVPKFRGTQRYISETFAQNPLGPKCTFVKDGSTSYGCFATSSSGQFKCGTTTDGNQWTYFSSLNQSQGDYMVLDGYDKVKGILYIRVTDHYGANSYHTIEAKQHAHWDTISDTWDYYRALASRHSLRSLPPGVYAGLHVPVKCT
;
A
#
# COMPACT_ATOMS: atom_id res chain seq x y z
N MET A 1 -7.04 -1.42 29.65
CA MET A 1 -7.99 -1.72 28.55
C MET A 1 -7.27 -1.41 27.24
N THR A 2 -6.52 -2.39 26.75
CA THR A 2 -5.68 -2.26 25.56
C THR A 2 -6.52 -2.62 24.33
N GLY A 3 -7.00 -1.61 23.62
CA GLY A 3 -7.61 -1.79 22.32
C GLY A 3 -6.54 -2.33 21.38
N LYS A 4 -6.60 -3.63 21.05
CA LYS A 4 -5.81 -4.20 19.96
C LYS A 4 -6.25 -3.48 18.67
N GLU A 5 -5.41 -2.60 18.15
CA GLU A 5 -5.51 -2.12 16.76
C GLU A 5 -5.51 -3.39 15.89
N LYS A 6 -6.67 -3.74 15.32
CA LYS A 6 -6.72 -4.81 14.33
C LYS A 6 -5.86 -4.35 13.16
N SER A 7 -4.79 -5.09 12.87
CA SER A 7 -3.89 -4.87 11.74
C SER A 7 -4.71 -4.83 10.45
N THR A 8 -5.08 -3.62 10.04
CA THR A 8 -5.64 -3.37 8.72
C THR A 8 -4.44 -3.30 7.79
N PHE A 9 -4.30 -4.30 6.93
CA PHE A 9 -3.53 -4.11 5.71
C PHE A 9 -4.31 -3.04 4.92
N GLY A 10 -3.97 -1.78 5.14
CA GLY A 10 -4.47 -0.70 4.29
C GLY A 10 -3.83 -0.87 2.93
N LEU A 11 -4.57 -0.71 1.85
CA LEU A 11 -3.93 -0.43 0.58
C LEU A 11 -3.17 0.89 0.79
N ALA A 12 -1.85 0.85 0.90
CA ALA A 12 -1.06 2.05 0.79
C ALA A 12 -0.56 2.16 -0.62
N MET A 13 -0.67 3.36 -1.16
CA MET A 13 -0.21 3.65 -2.50
C MET A 13 1.06 4.46 -2.33
N ARG A 14 2.21 3.86 -2.63
CA ARG A 14 3.45 4.62 -2.75
C ARG A 14 3.42 5.39 -4.04
N ILE A 15 3.54 6.70 -3.90
CA ILE A 15 3.46 7.63 -4.99
C ILE A 15 4.83 8.30 -5.08
N LEU A 16 5.64 7.79 -6.02
CA LEU A 16 6.93 8.34 -6.33
C LEU A 16 6.73 9.71 -6.98
N ASN A 17 6.87 10.77 -6.19
CA ASN A 17 7.15 12.09 -6.75
C ASN A 17 8.64 12.09 -7.12
N ARG A 18 8.99 12.56 -8.32
CA ARG A 18 10.40 12.62 -8.74
C ARG A 18 11.17 13.42 -7.69
N THR A 19 12.21 12.81 -7.14
CA THR A 19 13.12 13.46 -6.19
C THR A 19 13.97 14.51 -6.89
N GLU A 20 14.38 14.23 -8.12
CA GLU A 20 15.11 15.12 -9.02
C GLU A 20 14.25 16.25 -9.57
N LYS A 21 13.93 17.19 -8.68
CA LYS A 21 13.37 18.50 -8.99
C LYS A 21 14.50 19.54 -9.07
N PRO A 22 14.24 20.75 -9.59
CA PRO A 22 15.22 21.84 -9.55
C PRO A 22 15.76 22.00 -8.12
N GLU A 23 17.03 22.35 -8.00
CA GLU A 23 17.65 22.66 -6.71
C GLU A 23 17.87 24.18 -6.63
N PRO A 24 17.16 24.91 -5.74
CA PRO A 24 16.19 24.46 -4.75
C PRO A 24 14.82 24.10 -5.35
N THR A 25 14.09 23.21 -4.68
CA THR A 25 12.70 22.85 -5.06
C THR A 25 11.72 23.71 -4.26
N THR A 26 11.02 24.61 -4.94
CA THR A 26 10.02 25.51 -4.34
C THR A 26 8.59 25.06 -4.68
N TRP A 27 7.59 25.54 -3.93
CA TRP A 27 6.19 25.14 -4.13
C TRP A 27 5.70 25.38 -5.57
N GLU A 28 6.15 26.47 -6.17
CA GLU A 28 5.80 26.90 -7.52
C GLU A 28 6.34 25.94 -8.59
N SER A 29 7.43 25.21 -8.30
CA SER A 29 8.04 24.25 -9.23
C SER A 29 7.33 22.88 -9.24
N ARG A 30 6.28 22.69 -8.43
CA ARG A 30 5.52 21.43 -8.42
C ARG A 30 4.71 21.27 -9.72
N LYS A 31 4.43 20.03 -10.09
CA LYS A 31 3.56 19.73 -11.22
C LYS A 31 2.11 20.12 -10.92
N ARG A 32 1.52 20.99 -11.76
CA ARG A 32 0.13 21.43 -11.66
C ARG A 32 -0.82 20.45 -12.36
N THR A 33 -2.10 20.49 -11.98
CA THR A 33 -3.18 19.71 -12.59
C THR A 33 -3.41 20.08 -14.07
N ASP A 34 -3.16 21.34 -14.42
CA ASP A 34 -3.26 21.90 -15.77
C ASP A 34 -2.03 21.64 -16.65
N PHE A 35 -0.99 20.97 -16.13
CA PHE A 35 0.16 20.59 -16.94
C PHE A 35 -0.26 19.56 -18.00
N HIS A 36 0.20 19.79 -19.24
CA HIS A 36 -0.23 19.08 -20.45
C HIS A 36 -0.10 17.55 -20.43
N THR A 37 0.66 16.98 -19.49
CA THR A 37 0.73 15.55 -19.22
C THR A 37 0.78 15.28 -17.72
N GLN A 38 0.12 14.23 -17.23
CA GLN A 38 0.24 13.78 -15.83
C GLN A 38 1.11 12.51 -15.71
N SER A 39 1.87 12.22 -16.77
CA SER A 39 2.82 11.12 -16.88
C SER A 39 4.25 11.65 -17.07
N GLY A 40 5.21 10.73 -17.17
CA GLY A 40 6.62 11.02 -17.38
C GLY A 40 7.44 11.10 -16.09
N THR A 41 8.70 11.50 -16.24
CA THR A 41 9.68 11.49 -15.15
C THR A 41 9.26 12.37 -13.99
N ASP A 42 8.52 13.46 -14.22
CA ASP A 42 8.06 14.38 -13.17
C ASP A 42 6.87 13.90 -12.33
N GLY A 43 6.35 12.69 -12.60
CA GLY A 43 5.21 12.12 -11.91
C GLY A 43 3.87 12.81 -12.23
N GLY A 44 2.86 12.61 -11.39
CA GLY A 44 1.59 13.32 -11.43
C GLY A 44 1.57 14.58 -10.54
N SER A 45 0.53 15.40 -10.67
CA SER A 45 0.27 16.47 -9.69
C SER A 45 -0.15 15.90 -8.33
N ILE A 46 0.22 16.60 -7.25
CA ILE A 46 -0.12 16.20 -5.87
C ILE A 46 -1.64 16.08 -5.71
N GLU A 47 -2.40 16.97 -6.33
CA GLU A 47 -3.86 16.99 -6.32
C GLU A 47 -4.45 15.70 -6.91
N HIS A 48 -3.94 15.23 -8.06
CA HIS A 48 -4.38 13.97 -8.65
C HIS A 48 -4.00 12.76 -7.81
N MET A 49 -2.82 12.79 -7.18
CA MET A 49 -2.37 11.75 -6.27
C MET A 49 -3.30 11.61 -5.05
N ILE A 50 -3.70 12.74 -4.44
CA ILE A 50 -4.68 12.77 -3.34
C ILE A 50 -6.06 12.33 -3.81
N HIS A 51 -6.48 12.77 -5.00
CA HIS A 51 -7.77 12.37 -5.58
C HIS A 51 -7.84 10.84 -5.77
N LEU A 52 -6.77 10.22 -6.27
CA LEU A 52 -6.67 8.77 -6.41
C LEU A 52 -6.69 8.05 -5.05
N ALA A 53 -5.96 8.55 -4.06
CA ALA A 53 -5.99 7.99 -2.71
C ALA A 53 -7.41 8.03 -2.11
N ASN A 54 -8.10 9.17 -2.26
CA ASN A 54 -9.47 9.35 -1.81
C ASN A 54 -10.47 8.41 -2.52
N ARG A 55 -10.31 8.26 -3.84
CA ARG A 55 -11.10 7.37 -4.71
C ARG A 55 -11.03 5.92 -4.25
N LEU A 56 -9.83 5.46 -3.93
CA LEU A 56 -9.54 4.09 -3.56
C LEU A 56 -9.76 3.81 -2.07
N GLY A 57 -9.88 4.86 -1.25
CA GLY A 57 -9.80 4.70 0.21
C GLY A 57 -8.45 4.17 0.66
N ALA A 58 -7.39 4.50 -0.08
CA ALA A 58 -6.03 4.00 0.12
C ALA A 58 -5.19 5.05 0.85
N ASN A 59 -4.38 4.63 1.82
CA ASN A 59 -3.48 5.54 2.54
C ASN A 59 -2.34 5.97 1.60
N PRO A 60 -2.20 7.25 1.23
CA PRO A 60 -1.10 7.66 0.37
C PRO A 60 0.24 7.60 1.12
N TRP A 61 1.29 7.21 0.40
CA TRP A 61 2.68 7.37 0.81
C TRP A 61 3.38 8.32 -0.16
N PHE A 62 3.82 9.46 0.37
CA PHE A 62 4.50 10.49 -0.40
C PHE A 62 5.99 10.52 -0.12
N ASN A 63 6.78 10.41 -1.18
CA ASN A 63 8.18 10.79 -1.18
C ASN A 63 8.29 12.28 -1.47
N LEU A 64 8.99 13.01 -0.62
CA LEU A 64 9.19 14.45 -0.78
C LEU A 64 10.47 14.71 -1.57
N PRO A 65 10.51 15.69 -2.49
CA PRO A 65 11.71 15.98 -3.27
C PRO A 65 12.93 16.25 -2.38
N HIS A 66 14.11 15.77 -2.76
CA HIS A 66 15.30 15.82 -1.89
C HIS A 66 15.74 17.26 -1.57
N ALA A 67 15.52 18.19 -2.50
CA ALA A 67 15.86 19.61 -2.36
C ALA A 67 14.64 20.49 -2.03
N ALA A 68 13.54 19.91 -1.54
CA ALA A 68 12.36 20.67 -1.08
C ALA A 68 12.70 21.57 0.12
N ASP A 69 12.46 22.87 -0.06
CA ASP A 69 12.51 23.82 1.05
C ASP A 69 11.33 23.62 2.02
N ASP A 70 11.41 24.24 3.19
CA ASP A 70 10.35 24.12 4.19
C ASP A 70 9.01 24.71 3.72
N ASN A 71 9.03 25.66 2.78
CA ASN A 71 7.81 26.26 2.25
C ASN A 71 7.05 25.24 1.39
N TYR A 72 7.76 24.52 0.51
CA TYR A 72 7.23 23.39 -0.25
C TYR A 72 6.63 22.35 0.67
N VAL A 73 7.37 21.93 1.71
CA VAL A 73 6.91 20.90 2.66
C VAL A 73 5.64 21.36 3.40
N ARG A 74 5.58 22.62 3.88
CA ARG A 74 4.40 23.18 4.55
C ARG A 74 3.18 23.24 3.63
N HIS A 75 3.35 23.73 2.40
CA HIS A 75 2.24 23.82 1.45
C HIS A 75 1.75 22.44 0.99
N PHE A 76 2.65 21.47 0.80
CA PHE A 76 2.27 20.09 0.51
C PHE A 76 1.46 19.50 1.66
N ALA A 77 1.97 19.56 2.89
CA ALA A 77 1.25 19.08 4.07
C ALA A 77 -0.13 19.74 4.20
N SER A 78 -0.23 21.04 3.90
CA SER A 78 -1.48 21.81 4.00
C SER A 78 -2.49 21.37 2.93
N LEU A 79 -2.03 21.16 1.70
CA LEU A 79 -2.86 20.63 0.61
C LEU A 79 -3.42 19.25 0.99
N VAL A 80 -2.55 18.33 1.45
CA VAL A 80 -2.98 16.99 1.87
C VAL A 80 -3.97 17.06 3.03
N LYS A 81 -3.67 17.83 4.09
CA LYS A 81 -4.59 18.00 5.22
C LYS A 81 -5.98 18.50 4.79
N SER A 82 -6.03 19.43 3.83
CA SER A 82 -7.28 20.06 3.40
C SER A 82 -8.12 19.21 2.43
N THR A 83 -7.52 18.23 1.76
CA THR A 83 -8.17 17.51 0.65
C THR A 83 -8.18 15.99 0.80
N LEU A 84 -7.28 15.41 1.60
CA LEU A 84 -7.29 13.99 1.91
C LEU A 84 -8.48 13.67 2.83
N ARG A 85 -9.11 12.54 2.58
CA ARG A 85 -10.16 11.97 3.43
C ARG A 85 -9.67 11.86 4.90
N PRO A 86 -10.47 12.30 5.88
CA PRO A 86 -10.04 12.35 7.28
C PRO A 86 -9.92 10.98 7.95
N ASP A 87 -10.47 9.91 7.36
CA ASP A 87 -10.31 8.54 7.81
C ASP A 87 -8.98 7.89 7.35
N LEU A 88 -8.27 8.50 6.40
CA LEU A 88 -7.03 7.98 5.87
C LEU A 88 -5.81 8.46 6.68
N LYS A 89 -4.79 7.61 6.72
CA LYS A 89 -3.43 7.95 7.17
C LYS A 89 -2.60 8.41 5.98
N VAL A 90 -1.58 9.22 6.23
CA VAL A 90 -0.60 9.65 5.23
C VAL A 90 0.81 9.27 5.66
N TYR A 91 1.50 8.50 4.83
CA TYR A 91 2.90 8.14 5.02
C TYR A 91 3.77 9.20 4.35
N VAL A 92 4.80 9.66 5.05
CA VAL A 92 5.66 10.75 4.60
C VAL A 92 7.11 10.32 4.73
N GLU A 93 7.83 10.32 3.62
CA GLU A 93 9.23 9.93 3.55
C GLU A 93 10.03 11.08 2.93
N TYR A 94 11.20 11.37 3.50
CA TYR A 94 12.15 12.27 2.86
C TYR A 94 12.82 11.55 1.69
N SER A 95 12.68 12.09 0.48
CA SER A 95 13.28 11.54 -0.73
C SER A 95 12.88 10.08 -1.03
N ASN A 96 13.46 9.49 -2.08
CA ASN A 96 13.39 8.09 -2.46
C ASN A 96 14.82 7.57 -2.55
N GLU A 97 15.12 6.43 -1.93
CA GLU A 97 16.40 5.73 -2.10
C GLU A 97 17.64 6.64 -2.00
N ALA A 98 17.71 7.51 -0.98
CA ALA A 98 18.87 8.37 -0.75
C ALA A 98 20.16 7.59 -0.38
N TRP A 99 20.05 6.26 -0.31
CA TRP A 99 21.14 5.31 -0.18
C TRP A 99 21.72 4.86 -1.53
N ASN A 100 20.95 5.00 -2.61
CA ASN A 100 21.28 4.45 -3.92
C ASN A 100 22.12 5.45 -4.73
N GLY A 101 23.40 5.12 -4.93
CA GLY A 101 24.39 6.00 -5.55
C GLY A 101 24.11 6.38 -7.00
N ILE A 102 23.18 5.69 -7.69
CA ILE A 102 22.82 6.01 -9.07
C ILE A 102 21.97 7.29 -9.18
N PHE A 103 21.38 7.74 -8.08
CA PHE A 103 20.47 8.90 -8.09
C PHE A 103 21.10 10.17 -7.49
N ARG A 104 20.68 11.32 -8.02
CA ARG A 104 21.14 12.65 -7.56
C ARG A 104 20.90 12.89 -6.06
N GLN A 105 19.79 12.42 -5.51
CA GLN A 105 19.48 12.63 -4.09
C GLN A 105 20.53 12.07 -3.11
N THR A 106 21.23 10.99 -3.49
CA THR A 106 22.29 10.41 -2.65
C THR A 106 23.48 11.35 -2.57
N ALA A 107 23.91 11.89 -3.72
CA ALA A 107 24.94 12.93 -3.78
C ALA A 107 24.50 14.20 -3.03
N TYR A 108 23.25 14.62 -3.17
CA TYR A 108 22.72 15.79 -2.47
C TYR A 108 22.80 15.61 -0.95
N CYS A 109 22.41 14.43 -0.42
CA CYS A 109 22.49 14.17 1.01
C CYS A 109 23.94 14.25 1.51
N LYS A 110 24.89 13.65 0.79
CA LYS A 110 26.32 13.75 1.10
C LYS A 110 26.81 15.20 1.12
N GLU A 111 26.49 15.99 0.10
CA GLU A 111 26.85 17.41 0.02
C GLU A 111 26.31 18.22 1.21
N GLN A 112 25.03 18.06 1.54
CA GLN A 112 24.44 18.77 2.67
C GLN A 112 24.99 18.30 4.02
N GLY A 113 25.22 17.00 4.18
CA GLY A 113 25.85 16.44 5.36
C GLY A 113 27.26 16.98 5.60
N MET A 114 28.08 17.04 4.55
CA MET A 114 29.43 17.60 4.61
C MET A 114 29.41 19.10 4.87
N LYS A 115 28.50 19.85 4.22
CA LYS A 115 28.32 21.29 4.45
C LYS A 115 27.92 21.62 5.90
N LEU A 116 27.17 20.73 6.53
CA LEU A 116 26.76 20.84 7.94
C LEU A 116 27.76 20.23 8.91
N HIS A 117 28.89 19.70 8.43
CA HIS A 117 29.92 19.05 9.24
C HIS A 117 29.37 17.91 10.12
N LEU A 118 28.44 17.11 9.59
CA LEU A 118 27.78 16.03 10.35
C LEU A 118 28.69 14.82 10.57
N ASP A 119 29.64 14.57 9.66
CA ASP A 119 30.71 13.59 9.80
C ASP A 119 31.86 13.98 8.85
N ILE A 120 33.03 13.36 9.00
CA ILE A 120 34.17 13.53 8.09
C ILE A 120 34.06 12.64 6.85
N LEU A 121 33.32 11.54 6.93
CA LEU A 121 33.06 10.63 5.81
C LEU A 121 31.77 11.05 5.11
N ASP A 122 31.86 11.32 3.81
CA ASP A 122 30.75 11.84 3.00
C ASP A 122 29.48 10.98 3.07
N TRP A 123 29.62 9.66 2.95
CA TRP A 123 28.51 8.71 3.00
C TRP A 123 27.80 8.74 4.36
N LYS A 124 28.58 8.82 5.45
CA LYS A 124 28.03 8.86 6.80
C LYS A 124 27.40 10.21 7.10
N ALA A 125 28.02 11.29 6.66
CA ALA A 125 27.44 12.63 6.74
C ALA A 125 26.11 12.70 5.98
N GLY A 126 26.03 12.09 4.80
CA GLY A 126 24.80 12.00 4.01
C GLY A 126 23.70 11.18 4.67
N MET A 127 24.05 10.04 5.28
CA MET A 127 23.13 9.21 6.06
C MET A 127 22.57 9.98 7.27
N ILE A 128 23.42 10.69 8.03
CA ILE A 128 22.97 11.52 9.15
C ILE A 128 22.07 12.66 8.66
N PHE A 129 22.42 13.30 7.54
CA PHE A 129 21.61 14.35 6.93
C PHE A 129 20.23 13.84 6.52
N TYR A 130 20.14 12.66 5.91
CA TYR A 130 18.88 12.04 5.51
C TYR A 130 17.93 11.88 6.72
N GLY A 131 18.43 11.33 7.83
CA GLY A 131 17.67 11.21 9.07
C GLY A 131 17.27 12.55 9.68
N LYS A 132 18.19 13.51 9.72
CA LYS A 132 17.93 14.88 10.20
C LYS A 132 16.82 15.56 9.39
N ARG A 133 16.91 15.52 8.05
CA ARG A 133 15.93 16.17 7.18
C ARG A 133 14.56 15.48 7.24
N GLY A 134 14.53 14.15 7.36
CA GLY A 134 13.30 13.41 7.60
C GLY A 134 12.60 13.83 8.91
N ALA A 135 13.36 14.05 9.98
CA ALA A 135 12.83 14.51 11.26
C ALA A 135 12.26 15.94 11.20
N GLU A 136 12.93 16.85 10.51
CA GLU A 136 12.43 18.21 10.26
C GLU A 136 11.11 18.21 9.47
N ILE A 137 11.04 17.38 8.43
CA ILE A 137 9.81 17.18 7.66
C ILE A 137 8.69 16.63 8.55
N ALA A 138 8.99 15.65 9.41
CA ALA A 138 8.01 15.11 10.35
C ALA A 138 7.45 16.21 11.27
N ASP A 139 8.30 17.11 11.77
CA ASP A 139 7.88 18.24 12.59
C ASP A 139 7.00 19.24 11.83
N ILE A 140 7.34 19.55 10.58
CA ILE A 140 6.51 20.41 9.73
C ILE A 140 5.12 19.79 9.51
N TRP A 141 5.06 18.52 9.12
CA TRP A 141 3.79 17.84 8.87
C TRP A 141 2.94 17.73 10.13
N ASN A 142 3.54 17.37 11.27
CA ASN A 142 2.85 17.32 12.55
C ASN A 142 2.33 18.70 12.98
N GLY A 143 3.10 19.77 12.76
CA GLY A 143 2.69 21.14 13.02
C GLY A 143 1.49 21.57 12.16
N VAL A 144 1.52 21.25 10.86
CA VAL A 144 0.41 21.53 9.95
C VAL A 144 -0.84 20.73 10.32
N PHE A 145 -0.72 19.44 10.63
CA PHE A 145 -1.86 18.59 11.01
C PHE A 145 -2.43 18.93 12.40
N GLY A 146 -1.60 19.43 13.32
CA GLY A 146 -2.02 19.87 14.65
C GLY A 146 -2.70 18.75 15.43
N ALA A 147 -3.96 18.94 15.82
CA ALA A 147 -4.76 17.92 16.51
C ALA A 147 -4.88 16.60 15.72
N ASN A 148 -4.74 16.62 14.39
CA ASN A 148 -4.83 15.45 13.53
C ASN A 148 -3.47 14.79 13.25
N LYS A 149 -2.40 15.13 13.98
CA LYS A 149 -1.03 14.60 13.75
C LYS A 149 -0.93 13.06 13.79
N ASP A 150 -1.90 12.38 14.40
CA ASP A 150 -1.98 10.92 14.40
C ASP A 150 -2.37 10.33 13.03
N GLN A 151 -2.81 11.14 12.07
CA GLN A 151 -2.94 10.75 10.67
C GLN A 151 -1.60 10.66 9.94
N VAL A 152 -0.58 11.41 10.39
CA VAL A 152 0.74 11.44 9.75
C VAL A 152 1.60 10.29 10.26
N ILE A 153 2.19 9.52 9.34
CA ILE A 153 3.12 8.42 9.59
C ILE A 153 4.47 8.76 8.95
N PRO A 154 5.39 9.43 9.67
CA PRO A 154 6.73 9.68 9.16
C PRO A 154 7.52 8.36 9.07
N VAL A 155 8.12 8.13 7.91
CA VAL A 155 8.83 6.89 7.59
C VAL A 155 10.32 7.15 7.37
N PHE A 156 11.15 6.32 7.97
CA PHE A 156 12.58 6.23 7.67
C PHE A 156 12.84 4.96 6.86
N ALA A 157 13.40 5.09 5.65
CA ALA A 157 13.50 3.99 4.70
C ALA A 157 14.93 3.75 4.23
N TRP A 158 15.34 2.49 4.04
CA TRP A 158 16.67 2.12 3.52
C TRP A 158 16.69 0.75 2.82
N GLN A 159 17.81 0.31 2.26
CA GLN A 159 17.92 -0.95 1.50
C GLN A 159 18.11 -2.19 2.39
N THR A 160 17.46 -3.30 2.04
CA THR A 160 17.39 -4.54 2.85
C THR A 160 18.70 -5.32 2.92
N GLY A 161 19.44 -5.42 1.83
CA GLY A 161 20.75 -6.09 1.77
C GLY A 161 21.86 -5.42 2.58
N TYR A 162 21.73 -4.15 2.98
CA TYR A 162 22.74 -3.42 3.75
C TYR A 162 22.44 -3.41 5.25
N ARG A 163 22.27 -4.58 5.88
CA ARG A 163 21.87 -4.73 7.30
C ARG A 163 22.66 -3.85 8.28
N ASP A 164 23.99 -3.94 8.23
CA ASP A 164 24.86 -3.18 9.13
C ASP A 164 24.73 -1.67 8.91
N TYR A 165 24.63 -1.26 7.65
CA TYR A 165 24.48 0.14 7.28
C TYR A 165 23.12 0.70 7.67
N TYR A 166 22.03 -0.07 7.52
CA TYR A 166 20.70 0.28 8.02
C TYR A 166 20.74 0.49 9.54
N ARG A 167 21.36 -0.44 10.28
CA ARG A 167 21.50 -0.32 11.74
C ARG A 167 22.24 0.97 12.12
N GLN A 168 23.37 1.26 11.47
CA GLN A 168 24.11 2.50 11.68
C GLN A 168 23.25 3.75 11.35
N ALA A 169 22.42 3.68 10.30
CA ALA A 169 21.52 4.76 9.91
C ALA A 169 20.44 5.03 10.97
N VAL A 170 19.89 3.96 11.57
CA VAL A 170 18.93 4.06 12.67
C VAL A 170 19.60 4.59 13.94
N GLU A 171 20.80 4.11 14.29
CA GLU A 171 21.58 4.60 15.42
C GLU A 171 21.89 6.11 15.28
N ALA A 172 22.22 6.55 14.07
CA ALA A 172 22.50 7.95 13.74
C ALA A 172 21.29 8.89 13.89
N LEU A 173 20.06 8.37 13.94
CA LEU A 173 18.89 9.19 14.26
C LEU A 173 18.99 9.79 15.66
N GLY A 174 19.59 9.07 16.61
CA GLY A 174 19.72 9.50 18.00
C GLY A 174 18.39 10.01 18.56
N GLN A 175 18.39 11.27 19.02
CA GLN A 175 17.18 11.91 19.55
C GLN A 175 16.08 12.09 18.52
N ASN A 176 16.36 12.12 17.21
CA ASN A 176 15.34 12.28 16.18
C ASN A 176 14.48 11.02 15.96
N LEU A 177 14.87 9.86 16.51
CA LEU A 177 14.16 8.60 16.30
C LEU A 177 12.68 8.70 16.69
N HIS A 178 12.34 9.39 17.78
CA HIS A 178 10.95 9.55 18.24
C HIS A 178 10.04 10.32 17.27
N LYS A 179 10.60 10.95 16.23
CA LYS A 179 9.85 11.64 15.18
C LYS A 179 9.27 10.66 14.15
N PHE A 180 9.84 9.46 14.04
CA PHE A 180 9.41 8.44 13.09
C PHE A 180 8.42 7.48 13.72
N LYS A 181 7.45 7.02 12.93
CA LYS A 181 6.46 6.02 13.34
C LYS A 181 6.68 4.67 12.66
N ALA A 182 7.52 4.64 11.62
CA ALA A 182 7.84 3.43 10.90
C ALA A 182 9.25 3.44 10.32
N PHE A 183 9.85 2.26 10.27
CA PHE A 183 10.98 1.92 9.43
C PHE A 183 10.49 1.19 8.19
N ALA A 184 11.22 1.33 7.08
CA ALA A 184 10.88 0.67 5.84
C ALA A 184 12.10 0.11 5.11
N ILE A 185 11.88 -1.02 4.43
CA ILE A 185 12.90 -1.78 3.69
C ILE A 185 12.45 -2.07 2.24
N THR A 186 13.36 -2.54 1.38
CA THR A 186 13.02 -3.13 0.07
C THR A 186 12.61 -4.61 0.22
N GLY A 187 12.04 -5.21 -0.82
CA GLY A 187 11.76 -6.65 -0.84
C GLY A 187 11.62 -7.19 -2.26
N TYR A 188 12.68 -7.03 -3.04
CA TYR A 188 12.74 -7.60 -4.38
C TYR A 188 13.00 -9.10 -4.32
N ILE A 189 12.30 -9.85 -5.19
CA ILE A 189 12.45 -11.29 -5.33
C ILE A 189 13.52 -11.55 -6.40
N GLU A 190 14.73 -11.81 -5.96
CA GLU A 190 15.92 -11.95 -6.83
C GLU A 190 16.32 -13.41 -7.07
N CYS A 191 15.71 -14.34 -6.33
CA CYS A 191 15.95 -15.78 -6.42
C CYS A 191 17.44 -16.12 -6.30
N GLN A 192 18.06 -15.76 -5.17
CA GLN A 192 19.51 -15.87 -4.93
C GLN A 192 20.36 -15.10 -5.96
N SER A 193 19.81 -13.98 -6.43
CA SER A 193 20.40 -13.12 -7.47
C SER A 193 20.81 -13.93 -8.71
N ILE A 194 20.02 -14.93 -9.12
CA ILE A 194 20.37 -15.93 -10.16
C ILE A 194 20.82 -15.28 -11.47
N ALA A 195 20.19 -14.18 -11.86
CA ALA A 195 20.53 -13.43 -13.08
C ALA A 195 21.94 -12.80 -13.01
N GLY A 196 22.45 -12.50 -11.82
CA GLY A 196 23.83 -12.04 -11.61
C GLY A 196 24.81 -13.19 -11.33
N THR A 197 24.48 -14.09 -10.40
CA THR A 197 25.39 -15.11 -9.85
C THR A 197 25.55 -16.34 -10.74
N HIS A 198 24.51 -16.69 -11.51
CA HIS A 198 24.46 -17.88 -12.38
C HIS A 198 24.13 -17.53 -13.83
N LYS A 199 24.50 -16.32 -14.28
CA LYS A 199 24.06 -15.74 -15.55
C LYS A 199 24.32 -16.62 -16.78
N VAL A 200 25.47 -17.32 -16.83
CA VAL A 200 25.81 -18.20 -17.96
C VAL A 200 24.91 -19.45 -17.98
N GLN A 201 24.68 -20.03 -16.81
CA GLN A 201 23.89 -21.25 -16.64
C GLN A 201 22.38 -20.98 -16.79
N MET A 202 21.90 -19.85 -16.28
CA MET A 202 20.49 -19.46 -16.27
C MET A 202 19.84 -19.56 -17.64
N VAL A 203 20.55 -19.17 -18.71
CA VAL A 203 20.04 -19.22 -20.10
C VAL A 203 19.60 -20.64 -20.48
N GLN A 204 20.33 -21.64 -20.00
CA GLN A 204 20.10 -23.06 -20.31
C GLN A 204 19.19 -23.78 -19.31
N MET A 205 18.91 -23.18 -18.14
CA MET A 205 18.01 -23.75 -17.14
C MET A 205 16.56 -23.81 -17.63
N SER A 206 15.83 -24.84 -17.22
CA SER A 206 14.37 -24.88 -17.27
C SER A 206 13.75 -23.84 -16.32
N MET A 207 12.49 -23.48 -16.54
CA MET A 207 11.78 -22.55 -15.64
C MET A 207 11.59 -23.15 -14.24
N ALA A 208 11.49 -24.48 -14.14
CA ALA A 208 11.43 -25.19 -12.85
C ALA A 208 12.76 -25.09 -12.08
N GLU A 209 13.92 -25.18 -12.76
CA GLU A 209 15.21 -24.97 -12.11
C GLU A 209 15.35 -23.53 -11.60
N ILE A 210 14.93 -22.53 -12.38
CA ILE A 210 14.91 -21.12 -11.94
C ILE A 210 13.97 -20.93 -10.74
N GLN A 211 12.77 -21.53 -10.76
CA GLN A 211 11.84 -21.48 -9.63
C GLN A 211 12.46 -22.09 -8.37
N GLN A 212 13.23 -23.18 -8.49
CA GLN A 212 13.88 -23.80 -7.34
C GLN A 212 14.87 -22.85 -6.65
N PHE A 213 15.59 -22.01 -7.40
CA PHE A 213 16.40 -20.93 -6.80
C PHE A 213 15.55 -19.95 -5.99
N CYS A 214 14.37 -19.56 -6.50
CA CYS A 214 13.45 -18.70 -5.75
C CYS A 214 12.98 -19.35 -4.45
N MET A 215 12.60 -20.63 -4.51
CA MET A 215 12.15 -21.39 -3.34
C MET A 215 13.27 -21.57 -2.30
N ASN A 216 14.50 -21.79 -2.75
CA ASN A 216 15.68 -21.91 -1.89
C ASN A 216 16.06 -20.59 -1.21
N ASP A 217 15.56 -19.45 -1.71
CA ASP A 217 15.84 -18.12 -1.16
C ASP A 217 14.85 -17.71 -0.06
N ILE A 218 13.72 -18.40 0.08
CA ILE A 218 12.69 -18.14 1.11
C ILE A 218 13.27 -18.03 2.53
N PRO A 219 14.19 -18.91 2.98
CA PRO A 219 14.80 -18.77 4.30
C PRO A 219 15.64 -17.49 4.48
N ASN A 220 16.24 -16.97 3.40
CA ASN A 220 17.00 -15.71 3.45
C ASN A 220 16.06 -14.52 3.63
N TYR A 221 14.96 -14.46 2.86
CA TYR A 221 13.91 -13.44 3.08
C TYR A 221 13.35 -13.51 4.50
N GLU A 222 13.11 -14.71 5.03
CA GLU A 222 12.60 -14.86 6.40
C GLU A 222 13.59 -14.32 7.44
N SER A 223 14.88 -14.57 7.24
CA SER A 223 15.97 -14.05 8.07
C SER A 223 16.03 -12.52 8.02
N ASP A 224 15.96 -11.92 6.82
CA ASP A 224 15.94 -10.46 6.65
C ASP A 224 14.72 -9.83 7.31
N PHE A 225 13.52 -10.36 7.05
CA PHE A 225 12.28 -9.82 7.59
C PHE A 225 12.25 -9.90 9.12
N LYS A 226 12.75 -11.00 9.72
CA LYS A 226 12.90 -11.12 11.17
C LYS A 226 13.87 -10.09 11.73
N TYR A 227 15.04 -9.96 11.13
CA TYR A 227 16.05 -8.99 11.57
C TYR A 227 15.51 -7.57 11.62
N TYR A 228 14.88 -7.11 10.53
CA TYR A 228 14.33 -5.76 10.47
C TYR A 228 13.10 -5.57 11.34
N MET A 229 12.31 -6.62 11.56
CA MET A 229 11.17 -6.55 12.47
C MET A 229 11.64 -6.41 13.92
N ASP A 230 12.67 -7.15 14.32
CA ASP A 230 13.29 -7.04 15.65
C ASP A 230 13.91 -5.65 15.84
N LEU A 231 14.57 -5.10 14.80
CA LEU A 231 15.09 -3.74 14.83
C LEU A 231 13.94 -2.72 15.04
N ALA A 232 12.86 -2.81 14.27
CA ALA A 232 11.71 -1.91 14.41
C ALA A 232 11.04 -2.03 15.80
N LEU A 233 10.85 -3.26 16.31
CA LEU A 233 10.27 -3.54 17.62
C LEU A 233 11.13 -2.98 18.75
N SER A 234 12.46 -3.10 18.68
CA SER A 234 13.36 -2.54 19.70
C SER A 234 13.27 -1.01 19.82
N HIS A 235 12.72 -0.36 18.79
CA HIS A 235 12.50 1.08 18.73
C HIS A 235 11.01 1.49 18.83
N GLY A 236 10.09 0.54 19.01
CA GLY A 236 8.66 0.83 19.14
C GLY A 236 8.00 1.42 17.89
N VAL A 237 8.58 1.16 16.70
CA VAL A 237 8.07 1.63 15.40
C VAL A 237 7.63 0.46 14.53
N LYS A 238 6.79 0.73 13.51
CA LYS A 238 6.31 -0.33 12.60
C LYS A 238 7.39 -0.65 11.58
N LEU A 239 7.48 -1.90 11.13
CA LEU A 239 8.22 -2.24 9.92
C LEU A 239 7.27 -2.23 8.71
N LEU A 240 7.69 -1.59 7.62
CA LEU A 240 7.00 -1.51 6.34
C LEU A 240 7.92 -1.94 5.21
N MET A 241 7.35 -2.20 4.04
CA MET A 241 8.11 -2.35 2.80
C MET A 241 7.73 -1.26 1.83
N TYR A 242 8.69 -0.42 1.44
CA TYR A 242 8.42 0.71 0.55
C TYR A 242 8.44 0.30 -0.92
N GLU A 243 9.11 -0.78 -1.27
CA GLU A 243 9.06 -1.37 -2.60
C GLU A 243 9.44 -2.84 -2.57
N GLY A 244 8.79 -3.63 -3.41
CA GLY A 244 9.09 -5.04 -3.57
C GLY A 244 8.36 -5.65 -4.77
N GLY A 245 8.55 -6.95 -4.94
CA GLY A 245 8.07 -7.71 -6.10
C GLY A 245 9.23 -8.32 -6.90
N PRO A 246 8.98 -8.99 -8.02
CA PRO A 246 10.02 -9.67 -8.79
C PRO A 246 11.13 -8.73 -9.29
N GLY A 247 12.37 -9.09 -8.97
CA GLY A 247 13.59 -8.35 -9.28
C GLY A 247 14.68 -9.25 -9.88
N ILE A 248 14.30 -10.22 -10.71
CA ILE A 248 15.26 -11.11 -11.37
C ILE A 248 15.93 -10.34 -12.51
N VAL A 249 17.06 -9.70 -12.19
CA VAL A 249 17.82 -8.83 -13.09
C VAL A 249 19.32 -8.92 -12.79
N GLU A 250 20.14 -8.62 -13.80
CA GLU A 250 21.59 -8.48 -13.60
C GLU A 250 21.90 -7.18 -12.84
N SER A 251 22.73 -7.25 -11.78
CA SER A 251 23.17 -6.05 -11.04
C SER A 251 23.86 -5.03 -11.95
N GLY A 252 24.69 -5.49 -12.89
CA GLY A 252 25.34 -4.63 -13.88
C GLY A 252 24.35 -3.85 -14.77
N ALA A 253 23.14 -4.37 -14.96
CA ALA A 253 22.10 -3.66 -15.70
C ALA A 253 21.62 -2.44 -14.91
N ILE A 254 21.47 -2.58 -13.59
CA ILE A 254 21.05 -1.51 -12.68
C ILE A 254 22.19 -0.51 -12.44
N GLU A 255 23.38 -1.01 -12.12
CA GLU A 255 24.51 -0.19 -11.68
C GLU A 255 25.21 0.55 -12.82
N HIS A 256 25.27 -0.07 -14.01
CA HIS A 256 26.09 0.40 -15.12
C HIS A 256 25.33 0.46 -16.46
N GLY A 257 24.07 0.05 -16.49
CA GLY A 257 23.28 0.00 -17.72
C GLY A 257 23.72 -1.11 -18.69
N VAL A 258 24.49 -2.11 -18.23
CA VAL A 258 25.02 -3.20 -19.07
C VAL A 258 24.45 -4.54 -18.64
N SER A 259 23.85 -5.27 -19.57
CA SER A 259 23.29 -6.61 -19.33
C SER A 259 23.62 -7.56 -20.48
N ASN A 260 23.48 -8.85 -20.23
CA ASN A 260 23.47 -9.89 -21.26
C ASN A 260 22.03 -10.03 -21.81
N ASN A 261 21.89 -9.95 -23.14
CA ASN A 261 20.57 -10.02 -23.79
C ASN A 261 19.87 -11.37 -23.59
N ASP A 262 20.60 -12.48 -23.59
CA ASP A 262 20.02 -13.82 -23.42
C ASP A 262 19.55 -14.02 -21.97
N VAL A 263 20.32 -13.51 -21.01
CA VAL A 263 19.95 -13.53 -19.58
C VAL A 263 18.71 -12.65 -19.36
N THR A 264 18.71 -11.46 -19.94
CA THR A 264 17.55 -10.55 -19.92
C THR A 264 16.30 -11.24 -20.49
N ALA A 265 16.41 -11.84 -21.68
CA ALA A 265 15.30 -12.54 -22.32
C ALA A 265 14.81 -13.73 -21.47
N LYS A 266 15.73 -14.48 -20.85
CA LYS A 266 15.38 -15.59 -19.97
C LYS A 266 14.68 -15.14 -18.70
N ALA A 267 15.14 -14.07 -18.07
CA ALA A 267 14.52 -13.49 -16.89
C ALA A 267 13.11 -12.97 -17.17
N ILE A 268 12.91 -12.31 -18.33
CA ILE A 268 11.59 -11.88 -18.79
C ILE A 268 10.67 -13.09 -19.02
N ALA A 269 11.17 -14.12 -19.72
CA ALA A 269 10.40 -15.34 -19.97
C ALA A 269 9.96 -16.02 -18.67
N PHE A 270 10.83 -16.09 -17.65
CA PHE A 270 10.44 -16.64 -16.35
C PHE A 270 9.41 -15.77 -15.62
N ASN A 271 9.45 -14.44 -15.76
CA ASN A 271 8.41 -13.56 -15.22
C ASN A 271 7.02 -13.75 -15.86
N HIS A 272 6.97 -14.31 -17.07
CA HIS A 272 5.74 -14.68 -17.78
C HIS A 272 5.30 -16.13 -17.53
N ASP A 273 6.18 -16.96 -16.98
CA ASP A 273 5.91 -18.37 -16.75
C ASP A 273 4.96 -18.57 -15.56
N PRO A 274 3.97 -19.50 -15.63
CA PRO A 274 3.07 -19.80 -14.52
C PRO A 274 3.77 -20.12 -13.19
N LEU A 275 5.01 -20.62 -13.22
CA LEU A 275 5.80 -20.91 -12.02
C LEU A 275 6.19 -19.67 -11.21
N MET A 276 6.05 -18.45 -11.77
CA MET A 276 6.24 -17.20 -11.03
C MET A 276 5.09 -16.89 -10.06
N GLU A 277 3.88 -17.41 -10.31
CA GLU A 277 2.72 -17.20 -9.44
C GLU A 277 2.98 -17.63 -7.99
N PRO A 278 3.36 -18.90 -7.70
CA PRO A 278 3.66 -19.33 -6.34
C PRO A 278 4.86 -18.59 -5.72
N VAL A 279 5.84 -18.15 -6.53
CA VAL A 279 6.99 -17.36 -6.04
C VAL A 279 6.55 -16.05 -5.41
N VAL A 280 5.73 -15.27 -6.12
CA VAL A 280 5.21 -13.99 -5.61
C VAL A 280 4.29 -14.23 -4.41
N HIS A 281 3.40 -15.22 -4.52
CA HIS A 281 2.47 -15.58 -3.46
C HIS A 281 3.20 -15.91 -2.14
N ASP A 282 4.19 -16.79 -2.18
CA ASP A 282 4.83 -17.30 -0.97
C ASP A 282 5.69 -16.24 -0.26
N VAL A 283 6.29 -15.31 -1.01
CA VAL A 283 7.00 -14.16 -0.43
C VAL A 283 6.02 -13.20 0.27
N LEU A 284 4.83 -12.97 -0.29
CA LEU A 284 3.80 -12.15 0.35
C LEU A 284 3.24 -12.82 1.62
N VAL A 285 3.00 -14.12 1.58
CA VAL A 285 2.62 -14.92 2.77
C VAL A 285 3.72 -14.87 3.83
N LEU A 286 4.99 -14.96 3.41
CA LEU A 286 6.14 -14.87 4.31
C LEU A 286 6.23 -13.50 5.00
N TRP A 287 6.10 -12.42 4.23
CA TRP A 287 6.03 -11.06 4.79
C TRP A 287 4.91 -10.94 5.80
N ASP A 288 3.72 -11.43 5.45
CA ASP A 288 2.56 -11.34 6.31
C ASP A 288 2.73 -12.07 7.64
N ARG A 289 3.15 -13.34 7.60
CA ARG A 289 3.33 -14.14 8.82
C ARG A 289 4.47 -13.65 9.71
N THR A 290 5.48 -13.01 9.12
CA THR A 290 6.69 -12.57 9.84
C THR A 290 6.55 -11.16 10.38
N VAL A 291 5.94 -10.26 9.61
CA VAL A 291 5.91 -8.81 9.85
C VAL A 291 4.49 -8.32 10.11
N ALA A 292 3.57 -8.49 9.15
CA ALA A 292 2.28 -7.78 9.18
C ALA A 292 1.26 -8.36 10.18
N ARG A 293 1.24 -9.68 10.39
CA ARG A 293 0.26 -10.37 11.24
C ARG A 293 0.88 -11.46 12.10
N ASN A 294 2.14 -11.30 12.48
CA ASN A 294 2.78 -12.20 13.42
C ASN A 294 2.04 -12.18 14.77
N ALA A 295 1.35 -13.28 15.09
CA ALA A 295 0.50 -13.40 16.27
C ALA A 295 1.25 -13.25 17.60
N SER A 296 2.58 -13.44 17.59
CA SER A 296 3.44 -13.28 18.76
C SER A 296 3.81 -11.80 19.01
N ASN A 297 3.57 -10.93 18.04
CA ASN A 297 3.95 -9.52 18.11
C ASN A 297 2.73 -8.68 18.52
N GLY A 298 2.79 -8.08 19.71
CA GLY A 298 1.76 -7.12 20.19
C GLY A 298 1.74 -5.81 19.40
N PHE A 299 2.67 -5.63 18.47
CA PHE A 299 2.85 -4.46 17.63
C PHE A 299 3.16 -4.92 16.18
N PRO A 300 2.13 -5.31 15.40
CA PRO A 300 2.34 -5.79 14.04
C PRO A 300 2.99 -4.72 13.15
N GLY A 301 3.89 -5.15 12.27
CA GLY A 301 4.33 -4.36 11.13
C GLY A 301 3.20 -4.18 10.12
N GLY A 302 3.52 -3.74 8.91
CA GLY A 302 2.48 -3.32 7.97
C GLY A 302 2.78 -3.57 6.51
N LEU A 303 2.46 -2.55 5.73
CA LEU A 303 2.32 -2.51 4.29
C LEU A 303 3.43 -3.24 3.51
N PHE A 304 3.02 -3.93 2.45
CA PHE A 304 3.89 -4.33 1.35
C PHE A 304 3.54 -3.49 0.12
N ASN A 305 4.40 -2.53 -0.25
CA ASN A 305 4.22 -1.78 -1.48
C ASN A 305 4.85 -2.54 -2.65
N TYR A 306 4.02 -3.08 -3.53
CA TYR A 306 4.49 -3.62 -4.80
C TYR A 306 4.98 -2.45 -5.68
N PHE A 307 6.21 -2.55 -6.23
CA PHE A 307 6.92 -1.41 -6.79
C PHE A 307 6.13 -0.63 -7.86
N SER A 308 5.52 -1.34 -8.82
CA SER A 308 4.66 -0.70 -9.82
C SER A 308 3.43 -1.52 -10.16
N TYR A 309 2.30 -0.84 -10.35
CA TYR A 309 1.08 -1.45 -10.87
C TYR A 309 1.25 -1.88 -12.34
N THR A 310 1.78 -1.01 -13.19
CA THR A 310 2.05 -1.30 -14.61
C THR A 310 3.49 -0.96 -14.98
N GLY A 311 4.13 -1.81 -15.77
CA GLY A 311 5.47 -1.54 -16.29
C GLY A 311 5.95 -2.64 -17.22
N LYS A 312 6.30 -2.25 -18.45
CA LYS A 312 6.87 -3.20 -19.42
C LYS A 312 8.22 -3.73 -18.93
N PRO A 313 8.51 -5.01 -19.16
CA PRO A 313 9.81 -5.58 -18.84
C PRO A 313 10.91 -4.94 -19.69
N SER A 314 12.11 -4.88 -19.13
CA SER A 314 13.31 -4.42 -19.83
C SER A 314 14.55 -5.09 -19.26
N LYS A 315 15.73 -4.73 -19.78
CA LYS A 315 17.01 -5.11 -19.15
C LYS A 315 17.15 -4.66 -17.70
N TYR A 316 16.40 -3.63 -17.30
CA TYR A 316 16.39 -3.14 -15.93
C TYR A 316 15.43 -3.92 -15.03
N GLY A 317 14.73 -4.95 -15.52
CA GLY A 317 13.82 -5.77 -14.72
C GLY A 317 12.38 -5.76 -15.22
N SER A 318 11.58 -6.61 -14.57
CA SER A 318 10.17 -6.87 -14.87
C SER A 318 9.28 -6.41 -13.70
N TRP A 319 9.35 -5.13 -13.38
CA TRP A 319 8.85 -4.59 -12.11
C TRP A 319 7.33 -4.47 -11.98
N GLY A 320 6.61 -4.35 -13.09
CA GLY A 320 5.16 -4.15 -13.06
C GLY A 320 4.42 -5.40 -12.59
N MET A 321 3.37 -5.22 -11.78
CA MET A 321 2.42 -6.29 -11.48
C MET A 321 1.68 -6.72 -12.75
N LEU A 322 1.34 -5.73 -13.59
CA LEU A 322 0.93 -5.83 -14.99
C LEU A 322 1.97 -5.13 -15.89
N GLU A 323 1.92 -5.33 -17.19
CA GLU A 323 2.81 -4.64 -18.15
C GLU A 323 2.21 -3.37 -18.74
N TYR A 324 0.89 -3.34 -18.89
CA TYR A 324 0.13 -2.20 -19.41
C TYR A 324 -1.30 -2.21 -18.89
N THR A 325 -1.94 -1.04 -18.92
CA THR A 325 -3.34 -0.89 -18.52
C THR A 325 -4.24 -1.67 -19.49
N GLY A 326 -5.06 -2.57 -18.96
CA GLY A 326 -5.98 -3.41 -19.75
C GLY A 326 -5.39 -4.74 -20.21
N GLN A 327 -4.18 -5.10 -19.76
CA GLN A 327 -3.71 -6.49 -19.85
C GLN A 327 -4.68 -7.40 -19.09
N ASP A 328 -5.06 -8.53 -19.69
CA ASP A 328 -5.90 -9.52 -19.03
C ASP A 328 -5.19 -10.06 -17.78
N PRO A 329 -5.68 -9.76 -16.56
CA PRO A 329 -4.98 -10.14 -15.34
C PRO A 329 -4.82 -11.65 -15.17
N GLU A 330 -5.70 -12.47 -15.78
CA GLU A 330 -5.62 -13.93 -15.76
C GLU A 330 -4.39 -14.45 -16.50
N THR A 331 -3.80 -13.66 -17.39
CA THR A 331 -2.61 -14.04 -18.16
C THR A 331 -1.30 -13.68 -17.47
N VAL A 332 -1.32 -13.02 -16.31
CA VAL A 332 -0.12 -12.47 -15.65
C VAL A 332 0.15 -13.18 -14.32
N PRO A 333 1.12 -14.13 -14.26
CA PRO A 333 1.37 -14.94 -13.06
C PRO A 333 1.67 -14.12 -11.80
N LYS A 334 2.39 -13.00 -11.92
CA LYS A 334 2.70 -12.10 -10.79
C LYS A 334 1.46 -11.43 -10.21
N PHE A 335 0.53 -11.01 -11.07
CA PHE A 335 -0.77 -10.48 -10.66
C PHE A 335 -1.58 -11.57 -9.97
N ARG A 336 -1.69 -12.76 -10.58
CA ARG A 336 -2.40 -13.89 -9.98
C ARG A 336 -1.82 -14.28 -8.61
N GLY A 337 -0.50 -14.29 -8.44
CA GLY A 337 0.14 -14.62 -7.16
C GLY A 337 -0.17 -13.59 -6.08
N THR A 338 -0.16 -12.31 -6.44
CA THR A 338 -0.56 -11.20 -5.55
C THR A 338 -2.05 -11.28 -5.20
N GLN A 339 -2.90 -11.49 -6.19
CA GLN A 339 -4.35 -11.60 -6.02
C GLN A 339 -4.73 -12.83 -5.20
N ARG A 340 -4.05 -13.96 -5.44
CA ARG A 340 -4.21 -15.18 -4.65
C ARG A 340 -3.87 -14.93 -3.20
N TYR A 341 -2.74 -14.26 -2.91
CA TYR A 341 -2.41 -13.87 -1.54
C TYR A 341 -3.53 -13.01 -0.95
N ILE A 342 -3.96 -11.95 -1.65
CA ILE A 342 -5.03 -11.07 -1.20
C ILE A 342 -6.31 -11.87 -0.92
N SER A 343 -6.70 -12.79 -1.80
CA SER A 343 -7.88 -13.63 -1.63
C SER A 343 -7.71 -14.66 -0.51
N GLU A 344 -6.57 -15.33 -0.32
CA GLU A 344 -6.43 -16.30 0.77
C GLU A 344 -6.37 -15.61 2.14
N THR A 345 -5.62 -14.52 2.21
CA THR A 345 -5.38 -13.75 3.43
C THR A 345 -6.56 -12.89 3.80
N PHE A 346 -7.24 -12.35 2.81
CA PHE A 346 -8.31 -11.40 2.99
C PHE A 346 -9.66 -11.87 2.44
N ALA A 347 -9.87 -12.89 1.58
CA ALA A 347 -11.25 -13.31 1.17
C ALA A 347 -12.11 -13.86 2.31
N GLN A 348 -11.55 -14.17 3.48
CA GLN A 348 -12.38 -14.33 4.66
C GLN A 348 -12.97 -13.00 5.18
N ASN A 349 -12.44 -11.85 4.76
CA ASN A 349 -12.81 -10.48 5.11
C ASN A 349 -12.01 -9.39 4.34
N PRO A 350 -12.17 -9.11 3.01
CA PRO A 350 -11.22 -8.19 2.38
C PRO A 350 -11.50 -6.74 2.66
N LEU A 351 -12.72 -6.43 3.10
CA LEU A 351 -13.18 -5.05 3.25
C LEU A 351 -14.16 -4.85 4.40
N GLY A 352 -14.31 -5.83 5.29
CA GLY A 352 -15.28 -5.80 6.38
C GLY A 352 -15.93 -7.15 6.63
N PRO A 353 -16.59 -7.31 7.80
CA PRO A 353 -17.25 -8.56 8.16
C PRO A 353 -18.15 -9.07 7.03
N LYS A 354 -18.22 -10.41 6.86
CA LYS A 354 -19.15 -11.11 5.94
C LYS A 354 -20.61 -10.67 6.07
N CYS A 355 -20.93 -9.97 7.16
CA CYS A 355 -22.16 -9.26 7.34
C CYS A 355 -21.87 -7.82 7.77
N THR A 356 -22.56 -6.87 7.17
CA THR A 356 -22.48 -5.45 7.51
C THR A 356 -23.86 -4.94 7.85
N PHE A 357 -23.96 -4.07 8.86
CA PHE A 357 -25.26 -3.65 9.40
C PHE A 357 -25.25 -2.19 9.82
N VAL A 358 -26.37 -1.51 9.60
CA VAL A 358 -26.64 -0.17 10.14
C VAL A 358 -27.99 -0.20 10.85
N LYS A 359 -28.08 0.40 12.03
CA LYS A 359 -29.33 0.51 12.78
C LYS A 359 -29.77 1.97 12.87
N ASP A 360 -31.04 2.23 12.55
CA ASP A 360 -31.69 3.53 12.72
C ASP A 360 -33.05 3.33 13.41
N GLY A 361 -33.14 3.74 14.68
CA GLY A 361 -34.30 3.45 15.51
C GLY A 361 -34.55 1.95 15.68
N SER A 362 -35.76 1.49 15.33
CA SER A 362 -36.15 0.07 15.35
C SER A 362 -35.80 -0.68 14.07
N THR A 363 -35.40 0.03 13.01
CA THR A 363 -35.07 -0.58 11.72
C THR A 363 -33.58 -0.86 11.63
N SER A 364 -33.24 -2.05 11.14
CA SER A 364 -31.87 -2.44 10.84
C SER A 364 -31.75 -2.80 9.37
N TYR A 365 -30.72 -2.28 8.74
CA TYR A 365 -30.32 -2.59 7.37
C TYR A 365 -29.08 -3.47 7.42
N GLY A 366 -28.93 -4.37 6.46
CA GLY A 366 -27.73 -5.18 6.38
C GLY A 366 -27.51 -5.87 5.05
N CYS A 367 -26.25 -6.24 4.81
CA CYS A 367 -25.81 -7.04 3.67
C CYS A 367 -25.02 -8.24 4.18
N PHE A 368 -25.40 -9.46 3.76
CA PHE A 368 -24.79 -10.71 4.22
C PHE A 368 -25.01 -11.86 3.22
N ALA A 369 -24.13 -12.86 3.26
CA ALA A 369 -24.26 -14.08 2.48
C ALA A 369 -25.43 -14.95 2.97
N THR A 370 -26.22 -15.49 2.06
CA THR A 370 -27.30 -16.43 2.40
C THR A 370 -26.77 -17.87 2.46
N SER A 371 -27.20 -18.63 3.47
CA SER A 371 -26.64 -19.94 3.83
C SER A 371 -26.82 -21.05 2.78
N SER A 372 -27.65 -20.84 1.75
CA SER A 372 -27.97 -21.85 0.73
C SER A 372 -27.23 -21.68 -0.60
N SER A 373 -26.72 -20.49 -0.91
CA SER A 373 -26.08 -20.21 -2.21
C SER A 373 -24.73 -19.51 -2.12
N GLY A 374 -24.34 -18.99 -0.95
CA GLY A 374 -23.15 -18.14 -0.81
C GLY A 374 -23.29 -16.77 -1.48
N GLN A 375 -24.40 -16.48 -2.15
CA GLN A 375 -24.67 -15.16 -2.72
C GLN A 375 -25.05 -14.16 -1.63
N PHE A 376 -24.53 -12.93 -1.77
CA PHE A 376 -24.85 -11.84 -0.87
C PHE A 376 -26.22 -11.23 -1.20
N LYS A 377 -26.97 -10.91 -0.14
CA LYS A 377 -28.20 -10.15 -0.20
C LYS A 377 -28.15 -9.01 0.79
N CYS A 378 -28.78 -7.90 0.39
CA CYS A 378 -29.02 -6.78 1.27
C CYS A 378 -30.52 -6.67 1.58
N GLY A 379 -30.86 -6.20 2.77
CA GLY A 379 -32.26 -6.06 3.17
C GLY A 379 -32.44 -5.23 4.42
N THR A 380 -33.66 -5.26 4.93
CA THR A 380 -34.07 -4.60 6.17
C THR A 380 -34.84 -5.56 7.07
N THR A 381 -34.79 -5.29 8.37
CA THR A 381 -35.53 -6.00 9.40
C THR A 381 -35.88 -5.05 10.54
N THR A 382 -36.95 -5.36 11.27
CA THR A 382 -37.33 -4.66 12.52
C THR A 382 -37.18 -5.56 13.75
N ASP A 383 -37.04 -6.87 13.56
CA ASP A 383 -36.98 -7.87 14.63
C ASP A 383 -35.66 -8.67 14.63
N GLY A 384 -34.84 -8.55 13.59
CA GLY A 384 -33.60 -9.30 13.40
C GLY A 384 -33.80 -10.70 12.82
N ASN A 385 -35.04 -11.16 12.69
CA ASN A 385 -35.41 -12.52 12.31
C ASN A 385 -35.92 -12.61 10.89
N GLN A 386 -36.87 -11.76 10.54
CA GLN A 386 -37.48 -11.72 9.23
C GLN A 386 -36.88 -10.57 8.45
N TRP A 387 -36.25 -10.92 7.33
CA TRP A 387 -35.59 -9.97 6.44
C TRP A 387 -36.42 -9.74 5.20
N THR A 388 -36.75 -8.48 4.95
CA THR A 388 -37.27 -8.03 3.65
C THR A 388 -36.07 -7.67 2.79
N TYR A 389 -35.78 -8.51 1.79
CA TYR A 389 -34.64 -8.31 0.89
C TYR A 389 -34.95 -7.26 -0.17
N PHE A 390 -33.91 -6.50 -0.55
CA PHE A 390 -33.96 -5.62 -1.70
C PHE A 390 -33.90 -6.41 -3.01
N SER A 391 -34.14 -5.73 -4.13
CA SER A 391 -33.94 -6.30 -5.46
C SER A 391 -32.52 -6.86 -5.60
N SER A 392 -32.34 -7.95 -6.36
CA SER A 392 -31.02 -8.53 -6.57
C SER A 392 -30.18 -7.66 -7.49
N LEU A 393 -28.92 -7.46 -7.14
CA LEU A 393 -27.89 -6.97 -8.06
C LEU A 393 -27.21 -8.16 -8.74
N ASN A 394 -26.86 -8.02 -10.02
CA ASN A 394 -26.06 -9.03 -10.72
C ASN A 394 -24.71 -9.23 -10.01
N GLN A 395 -24.39 -10.49 -9.71
CA GLN A 395 -23.20 -10.90 -8.97
C GLN A 395 -22.60 -12.15 -9.62
N SER A 396 -21.27 -12.21 -9.66
CA SER A 396 -20.49 -13.39 -10.01
C SER A 396 -20.21 -14.25 -8.77
N GLN A 397 -19.80 -15.50 -8.99
CA GLN A 397 -19.37 -16.37 -7.90
C GLN A 397 -18.09 -15.81 -7.28
N GLY A 398 -18.12 -15.55 -5.96
CA GLY A 398 -16.98 -14.96 -5.23
C GLY A 398 -17.14 -13.47 -4.93
N ASP A 399 -18.16 -12.82 -5.49
CA ASP A 399 -18.50 -11.43 -5.16
C ASP A 399 -19.06 -11.32 -3.73
N TYR A 400 -18.80 -10.20 -3.06
CA TYR A 400 -19.37 -9.89 -1.76
C TYR A 400 -19.85 -8.44 -1.65
N MET A 401 -20.81 -8.22 -0.75
CA MET A 401 -21.45 -6.92 -0.54
C MET A 401 -21.18 -6.36 0.85
N VAL A 402 -20.82 -5.08 0.91
CA VAL A 402 -20.51 -4.32 2.11
C VAL A 402 -21.45 -3.12 2.18
N LEU A 403 -22.33 -3.10 3.18
CA LEU A 403 -23.09 -1.90 3.57
C LEU A 403 -22.15 -0.94 4.29
N ASP A 404 -21.67 0.09 3.60
CA ASP A 404 -20.74 1.07 4.14
C ASP A 404 -21.43 2.12 5.04
N GLY A 405 -22.72 2.41 4.79
CA GLY A 405 -23.52 3.28 5.66
C GLY A 405 -24.92 3.64 5.15
N TYR A 406 -25.61 4.50 5.90
CA TYR A 406 -26.98 4.96 5.66
C TYR A 406 -27.13 6.45 5.93
N ASP A 407 -27.53 7.25 4.94
CA ASP A 407 -27.94 8.63 5.13
C ASP A 407 -29.42 8.67 5.53
N LYS A 408 -29.69 8.96 6.81
CA LYS A 408 -31.06 8.97 7.36
C LYS A 408 -31.94 10.10 6.84
N VAL A 409 -31.34 11.19 6.37
CA VAL A 409 -32.10 12.35 5.87
C VAL A 409 -32.59 12.05 4.46
N LYS A 410 -31.70 11.50 3.63
CA LYS A 410 -32.03 11.13 2.25
C LYS A 410 -32.71 9.76 2.14
N GLY A 411 -32.60 8.92 3.17
CA GLY A 411 -33.06 7.54 3.12
C GLY A 411 -32.23 6.67 2.17
N ILE A 412 -30.93 6.97 2.02
CA ILE A 412 -30.05 6.29 1.05
C ILE A 412 -29.08 5.37 1.78
N LEU A 413 -29.03 4.10 1.36
CA LEU A 413 -28.00 3.15 1.76
C LEU A 413 -26.85 3.18 0.76
N TYR A 414 -25.63 3.07 1.27
CA TYR A 414 -24.38 3.05 0.51
C TYR A 414 -23.79 1.66 0.58
N ILE A 415 -23.75 0.97 -0.56
CA ILE A 415 -23.35 -0.42 -0.65
C ILE A 415 -22.23 -0.55 -1.66
N ARG A 416 -21.13 -1.17 -1.25
CA ARG A 416 -20.03 -1.53 -2.11
C ARG A 416 -20.10 -3.01 -2.44
N VAL A 417 -19.99 -3.33 -3.72
CA VAL A 417 -19.86 -4.72 -4.20
C VAL A 417 -18.43 -4.89 -4.63
N THR A 418 -17.80 -5.94 -4.15
CA THR A 418 -16.45 -6.27 -4.51
C THR A 418 -16.44 -7.60 -5.22
N ASP A 419 -15.89 -7.61 -6.42
CA ASP A 419 -15.84 -8.83 -7.21
C ASP A 419 -14.79 -9.81 -6.67
N HIS A 420 -14.76 -11.01 -7.24
CA HIS A 420 -13.79 -12.05 -6.88
C HIS A 420 -12.32 -11.67 -7.16
N TYR A 421 -12.06 -10.58 -7.89
CA TYR A 421 -10.75 -9.97 -8.09
C TYR A 421 -10.46 -8.82 -7.13
N GLY A 422 -11.35 -8.50 -6.19
CA GLY A 422 -11.14 -7.41 -5.24
C GLY A 422 -11.46 -6.01 -5.80
N ALA A 423 -12.00 -5.90 -7.02
CA ALA A 423 -12.38 -4.63 -7.60
C ALA A 423 -13.73 -4.16 -7.05
N ASN A 424 -13.79 -2.88 -6.66
CA ASN A 424 -14.95 -2.29 -6.02
C ASN A 424 -15.85 -1.58 -7.04
N SER A 425 -17.13 -1.91 -7.01
CA SER A 425 -18.22 -1.13 -7.58
C SER A 425 -19.10 -0.57 -6.46
N TYR A 426 -19.67 0.61 -6.69
CA TYR A 426 -20.29 1.41 -5.65
C TYR A 426 -21.72 1.70 -6.04
N HIS A 427 -22.63 1.44 -5.11
CA HIS A 427 -24.05 1.49 -5.39
C HIS A 427 -24.80 2.17 -4.27
N THR A 428 -25.90 2.80 -4.62
CA THR A 428 -26.88 3.30 -3.66
C THR A 428 -28.23 2.65 -3.85
N ILE A 429 -28.98 2.54 -2.77
CA ILE A 429 -30.38 2.13 -2.81
C ILE A 429 -31.21 3.03 -1.90
N GLU A 430 -32.36 3.47 -2.38
CA GLU A 430 -33.33 4.20 -1.58
C GLU A 430 -34.08 3.23 -0.65
N ALA A 431 -33.78 3.32 0.64
CA ALA A 431 -34.19 2.35 1.66
C ALA A 431 -35.71 2.22 1.83
N LYS A 432 -36.46 3.31 1.59
CA LYS A 432 -37.92 3.36 1.80
C LYS A 432 -38.72 2.81 0.63
N GLN A 433 -38.19 2.92 -0.58
CA GLN A 433 -38.87 2.45 -1.79
C GLN A 433 -38.50 1.01 -2.16
N HIS A 434 -37.52 0.40 -1.44
CA HIS A 434 -36.94 -0.90 -1.80
C HIS A 434 -36.54 -0.97 -3.29
N ALA A 435 -36.10 0.17 -3.83
CA ALA A 435 -36.05 0.48 -5.25
C ALA A 435 -34.86 -0.16 -6.00
N HIS A 436 -34.62 0.35 -7.21
CA HIS A 436 -33.52 -0.03 -8.10
C HIS A 436 -32.16 0.39 -7.53
N TRP A 437 -31.14 -0.39 -7.89
CA TRP A 437 -29.75 -0.07 -7.57
C TRP A 437 -29.25 1.02 -8.50
N ASP A 438 -28.73 2.09 -7.92
CA ASP A 438 -28.03 3.13 -8.66
C ASP A 438 -26.53 2.86 -8.57
N THR A 439 -25.91 2.46 -9.67
CA THR A 439 -24.45 2.32 -9.74
C THR A 439 -23.82 3.71 -9.89
N ILE A 440 -22.98 4.05 -8.94
CA ILE A 440 -22.26 5.32 -8.92
C ILE A 440 -20.97 5.16 -9.72
N SER A 441 -20.91 5.82 -10.87
CA SER A 441 -19.71 5.86 -11.71
C SER A 441 -18.57 6.65 -11.06
N ASP A 442 -18.89 7.59 -10.17
CA ASP A 442 -17.94 8.41 -9.44
C ASP A 442 -17.90 8.06 -7.92
N THR A 443 -17.05 7.11 -7.51
CA THR A 443 -16.71 6.85 -6.09
C THR A 443 -16.37 8.06 -5.23
N TRP A 444 -15.91 9.19 -5.77
CA TRP A 444 -15.69 10.39 -4.95
C TRP A 444 -17.03 10.97 -4.50
N ASP A 445 -18.04 11.00 -5.37
CA ASP A 445 -19.40 11.38 -4.99
C ASP A 445 -20.00 10.41 -3.99
N TYR A 446 -19.77 9.10 -4.17
CA TYR A 446 -20.16 8.06 -3.19
C TYR A 446 -19.60 8.37 -1.79
N TYR A 447 -18.28 8.53 -1.69
CA TYR A 447 -17.62 8.69 -0.39
C TYR A 447 -17.83 10.06 0.22
N ARG A 448 -17.90 11.13 -0.58
CA ARG A 448 -18.24 12.48 -0.12
C ARG A 448 -19.64 12.50 0.50
N ALA A 449 -20.62 11.87 -0.16
CA ALA A 449 -21.98 11.79 0.36
C ALA A 449 -22.05 10.94 1.64
N LEU A 450 -21.35 9.81 1.66
CA LEU A 450 -21.24 8.94 2.83
C LEU A 450 -20.49 9.59 4.01
N ALA A 451 -19.62 10.57 3.76
CA ALA A 451 -18.93 11.35 4.78
C ALA A 451 -19.79 12.44 5.42
N SER A 452 -21.05 12.61 5.01
CA SER A 452 -21.93 13.59 5.64
C SER A 452 -22.17 13.26 7.12
N ARG A 453 -22.38 14.28 7.96
CA ARG A 453 -22.74 14.12 9.38
C ARG A 453 -24.07 13.38 9.61
N HIS A 454 -24.87 13.22 8.56
CA HIS A 454 -26.17 12.55 8.62
C HIS A 454 -26.05 11.05 8.31
N SER A 455 -24.88 10.61 7.87
CA SER A 455 -24.63 9.23 7.48
C SER A 455 -24.20 8.40 8.69
N LEU A 456 -24.98 7.37 9.01
CA LEU A 456 -24.64 6.33 9.97
C LEU A 456 -23.72 5.31 9.31
N ARG A 457 -22.60 4.99 9.96
CA ARG A 457 -21.64 4.00 9.46
C ARG A 457 -22.04 2.59 9.85
N SER A 458 -21.59 1.62 9.05
CA SER A 458 -21.71 0.21 9.39
C SER A 458 -21.17 -0.07 10.79
N LEU A 459 -21.90 -0.85 11.57
CA LEU A 459 -21.48 -1.29 12.90
C LEU A 459 -20.30 -2.25 12.76
N PRO A 460 -19.32 -2.22 13.68
CA PRO A 460 -18.17 -3.13 13.63
C PRO A 460 -18.53 -4.57 14.07
N PRO A 461 -17.70 -5.56 13.70
CA PRO A 461 -17.84 -6.94 14.13
C PRO A 461 -17.99 -7.08 15.65
N GLY A 462 -19.07 -7.71 16.11
CA GLY A 462 -19.33 -7.99 17.53
C GLY A 462 -20.35 -7.06 18.21
N VAL A 463 -20.66 -5.89 17.62
CA VAL A 463 -21.78 -5.02 18.09
C VAL A 463 -23.14 -5.60 17.67
N TYR A 464 -23.12 -6.55 16.73
CA TYR A 464 -24.31 -7.24 16.21
C TYR A 464 -25.02 -8.13 17.24
N ALA A 465 -24.38 -8.46 18.37
CA ALA A 465 -24.96 -9.29 19.44
C ALA A 465 -26.17 -8.65 20.16
N GLY A 466 -26.48 -7.38 19.85
CA GLY A 466 -27.65 -6.64 20.33
C GLY A 466 -28.83 -6.58 19.35
N LEU A 467 -28.75 -7.21 18.18
CA LEU A 467 -29.94 -7.65 17.44
C LEU A 467 -30.40 -8.93 18.13
N HIS A 468 -31.68 -9.03 18.53
CA HIS A 468 -32.17 -10.04 19.48
C HIS A 468 -32.01 -11.52 19.06
N VAL A 469 -31.38 -11.83 17.91
CA VAL A 469 -31.12 -13.19 17.44
C VAL A 469 -29.75 -13.28 16.76
N PRO A 470 -29.02 -14.40 16.86
CA PRO A 470 -27.73 -14.57 16.21
C PRO A 470 -27.97 -14.74 14.71
N VAL A 471 -27.82 -13.66 13.94
CA VAL A 471 -27.53 -13.81 12.50
C VAL A 471 -26.20 -14.55 12.44
N LYS A 472 -26.23 -15.82 12.07
CA LYS A 472 -25.02 -16.63 11.87
C LYS A 472 -24.25 -16.08 10.68
N CYS A 473 -23.42 -15.08 10.95
CA CYS A 473 -22.37 -14.63 10.06
C CYS A 473 -21.25 -15.67 10.07
N THR A 474 -21.51 -16.85 9.51
CA THR A 474 -20.53 -17.93 9.34
C THR A 474 -19.69 -17.70 8.09
#